data_AF-A0A2N5Z8N8-F1
#
_entry.id   AF-A0A2N5Z8N8-F1
#
_cell.length_a   1.000
_cell.length_b   1.000
_cell.length_c   1.000
_cell.angle_alpha   90.00
_cell.angle_beta   90.00
_cell.angle_gamma   90.00
#
_symmetry.space_group_name_H-M   'P 1'
#
loop_
_entity.id
_entity.type
_entity.pdbx_description
1 polymer ?
#
loop_
_entity_poly.entity_id
_entity_poly.type
_entity_poly.pdbx_seq_one_letter_code
_entity_poly.pdbx_strand_id
1 'polypeptide(L)' 'MKGLKKITSYILITFVLLITVVSLLGIWEVISLEDIMRKIFTSLFIIFVASVIVLFIFSVLIRDSEYNKD' A
#
# COMPACT_ATOMS: atom_id res chain seq x y z
N MET A 1 -6.01 24.38 10.23
CA MET A 1 -6.33 22.94 10.35
C MET A 1 -6.46 22.17 9.03
N LYS A 2 -6.49 22.80 7.84
CA LYS A 2 -6.54 22.08 6.54
C LYS A 2 -5.18 21.49 6.09
N GLY A 3 -4.06 22.12 6.47
CA GLY A 3 -2.72 21.65 6.09
C GLY A 3 -2.26 20.37 6.79
N LEU A 4 -2.66 20.17 8.05
CA LEU A 4 -2.22 19.02 8.87
C LEU A 4 -2.79 17.69 8.34
N LYS A 5 -4.08 17.65 7.97
CA LYS A 5 -4.70 16.49 7.34
C LYS A 5 -4.01 16.10 6.03
N LYS A 6 -3.70 17.09 5.18
CA LYS A 6 -3.04 16.87 3.88
C LYS A 6 -1.62 16.32 4.05
N ILE A 7 -0.91 16.80 5.08
CA ILE A 7 0.42 16.33 5.46
C ILE A 7 0.37 14.90 5.98
N THR A 8 -0.56 14.59 6.89
CA THR A 8 -0.71 13.23 7.42
C THR A 8 -1.07 12.24 6.32
N SER A 9 -1.98 12.61 5.41
CA SER A 9 -2.33 11.77 4.26
C SER A 9 -1.14 11.55 3.31
N TYR A 10 -0.32 12.57 3.04
CA TYR A 10 0.84 12.44 2.17
C TYR A 10 1.97 11.62 2.82
N ILE A 11 2.20 11.77 4.12
CA ILE A 11 3.12 10.93 4.89
C ILE A 11 2.66 9.48 4.88
N LEU A 12 1.37 9.23 5.07
CA LEU A 12 0.83 7.88 5.09
C LEU A 12 0.93 7.21 3.72
N ILE A 13 0.65 7.94 2.63
CA ILE A 13 0.87 7.47 1.25
C ILE A 13 2.33 7.11 0.99
N THR A 14 3.25 7.95 1.44
CA THR A 14 4.69 7.79 1.19
C THR A 14 5.23 6.60 1.96
N PHE A 15 4.79 6.44 3.21
CA PHE A 15 5.19 5.33 4.08
C PHE A 15 4.70 3.99 3.54
N VAL A 16 3.45 3.96 3.07
CA VAL A 16 2.86 2.82 2.37
C VAL A 16 3.66 2.44 1.13
N LEU A 17 3.97 3.42 0.27
CA LEU A 17 4.71 3.18 -0.97
C LEU A 17 6.12 2.61 -0.69
N LEU A 18 6.81 3.16 0.32
CA LEU A 18 8.12 2.66 0.75
C LEU A 18 8.04 1.20 1.21
N ILE A 19 7.05 0.86 2.04
CA ILE A 19 6.86 -0.52 2.50
C ILE A 19 6.57 -1.45 1.33
N THR A 20 5.71 -1.05 0.38
CA THR A 20 5.41 -1.84 -0.81
C THR A 20 6.66 -2.11 -1.65
N VAL A 21 7.51 -1.10 -1.89
CA VAL A 21 8.76 -1.25 -2.65
C VAL A 21 9.74 -2.17 -1.92
N VAL A 22 9.92 -1.99 -0.60
CA VAL A 22 10.79 -2.85 0.21
C VAL A 22 10.28 -4.28 0.25
N SER A 23 8.98 -4.49 0.37
CA SER A 23 8.38 -5.83 0.31
C SER A 23 8.61 -6.49 -1.05
N LEU A 24 8.39 -5.77 -2.16
CA LEU A 24 8.66 -6.30 -3.50
C LEU A 24 10.14 -6.68 -3.67
N LEU A 25 11.07 -5.82 -3.22
CA LEU A 25 12.51 -6.11 -3.25
C LEU A 25 12.88 -7.31 -2.36
N GLY A 26 12.27 -7.46 -1.20
CA GLY A 26 12.50 -8.60 -0.30
C GLY A 26 11.98 -9.94 -0.83
N ILE A 27 10.89 -9.93 -1.61
CA ILE A 27 10.34 -11.15 -2.26
C ILE A 27 11.19 -11.53 -3.48
N TRP A 28 11.79 -10.54 -4.12
CA TRP A 28 12.72 -10.70 -5.22
C TRP A 28 14.14 -11.03 -4.74
N GLU A 29 14.29 -11.89 -3.71
CA GLU A 29 15.53 -12.65 -3.52
C GLU A 29 15.86 -13.33 -4.84
N VAL A 30 16.91 -12.81 -5.47
CA VAL A 30 17.45 -13.10 -6.80
C VAL A 30 17.51 -14.62 -7.04
N ILE A 31 16.45 -15.15 -7.64
CA ILE A 31 16.24 -16.50 -8.22
C ILE A 31 16.89 -17.68 -7.46
N SER A 32 16.06 -18.43 -6.70
CA SER A 32 16.28 -19.85 -6.42
C SER A 32 14.98 -20.63 -6.68
N LEU A 33 15.04 -21.65 -7.54
CA LEU A 33 13.89 -22.34 -8.16
C LEU A 33 13.18 -23.34 -7.23
N GLU A 34 13.64 -23.49 -6.00
CA GLU A 34 13.13 -24.48 -5.04
C GLU A 34 11.94 -23.96 -4.21
N ASP A 35 11.80 -22.63 -4.10
CA ASP A 35 10.79 -21.96 -3.26
C ASP A 35 9.55 -21.45 -4.03
N ILE A 36 9.30 -21.93 -5.25
CA ILE A 36 8.26 -21.39 -6.16
C ILE A 36 6.87 -21.40 -5.51
N MET A 37 6.49 -22.51 -4.86
CA MET A 37 5.20 -22.63 -4.17
C MET A 37 5.06 -21.60 -3.04
N ARG A 38 6.14 -21.39 -2.27
CA ARG A 38 6.16 -20.41 -1.17
C ARG A 38 6.07 -18.99 -1.70
N LYS A 39 6.80 -18.68 -2.78
CA LYS A 39 6.77 -17.37 -3.46
C LYS A 39 5.42 -17.03 -4.08
N ILE A 40 4.66 -18.01 -4.59
CA ILE A 40 3.30 -17.78 -5.10
C ILE A 40 2.36 -17.38 -3.96
N PHE A 41 2.36 -18.12 -2.85
CA PHE A 41 1.58 -17.77 -1.67
C PHE A 41 1.97 -16.41 -1.09
N THR A 42 3.27 -16.11 -1.04
CA THR A 42 3.76 -14.79 -0.61
C THR A 42 3.33 -13.67 -1.56
N SER A 43 3.40 -13.88 -2.87
CA SER A 43 2.95 -12.88 -3.86
C SER A 43 1.45 -12.63 -3.75
N LEU A 44 0.65 -13.68 -3.56
CA LEU A 44 -0.79 -13.58 -3.34
C LEU A 44 -1.11 -12.82 -2.05
N PHE A 45 -0.38 -13.09 -0.97
CA PHE A 45 -0.49 -12.36 0.29
C PHE A 45 -0.11 -10.88 0.14
N ILE A 46 0.92 -10.57 -0.64
CA ILE A 46 1.29 -9.17 -0.93
C ILE A 46 0.21 -8.45 -1.73
N ILE A 47 -0.36 -9.10 -2.75
CA ILE A 47 -1.46 -8.51 -3.54
C ILE A 47 -2.68 -8.26 -2.65
N PHE A 48 -2.96 -9.17 -1.70
CA PHE A 48 -4.00 -9.01 -0.70
C PHE A 48 -3.75 -7.79 0.20
N VAL A 49 -2.55 -7.67 0.77
CA VAL A 49 -2.16 -6.52 1.61
C VAL A 49 -2.18 -5.21 0.82
N ALA A 50 -1.67 -5.21 -0.42
CA ALA A 50 -1.71 -4.06 -1.31
C ALA A 50 -3.15 -3.62 -1.61
N SER A 51 -4.08 -4.56 -1.76
CA SER A 51 -5.49 -4.24 -1.98
C SER A 51 -6.14 -3.59 -0.75
N VAL A 52 -5.86 -4.09 0.45
CA VAL A 52 -6.32 -3.48 1.72
C VAL A 52 -5.78 -2.06 1.87
N ILE A 53 -4.51 -1.86 1.53
CA ILE A 53 -3.85 -0.55 1.53
C ILE A 53 -4.52 0.40 0.53
N VAL A 54 -4.77 -0.03 -0.71
CA VAL A 54 -5.44 0.79 -1.74
C VAL A 54 -6.86 1.15 -1.29
N LEU A 55 -7.62 0.21 -0.74
CA LEU A 55 -8.95 0.45 -0.17
C LEU A 55 -8.90 1.42 1.01
N PHE A 56 -7.87 1.31 1.86
CA PHE A 56 -7.65 2.21 2.98
C PHE A 56 -7.32 3.63 2.50
N ILE A 57 -6.46 3.76 1.49
CA ILE A 57 -6.18 5.03 0.83
C ILE A 57 -7.47 5.62 0.27
N PHE A 58 -8.23 4.88 -0.53
CA PHE A 58 -9.49 5.36 -1.08
C PHE A 58 -10.48 5.77 0.01
N SER A 59 -10.66 4.96 1.06
CA SER A 59 -11.56 5.27 2.18
C SER A 59 -11.18 6.55 2.92
N VAL A 60 -9.87 6.79 3.12
CA VAL A 60 -9.36 7.99 3.79
C VAL A 60 -9.37 9.20 2.86
N LEU A 61 -9.01 9.06 1.57
CA LEU A 61 -8.97 10.15 0.59
C LEU A 61 -10.37 10.59 0.15
N ILE A 62 -11.27 9.64 -0.16
CA ILE A 62 -12.63 9.92 -0.68
C ILE A 62 -13.48 10.64 0.38
N ARG A 63 -13.29 10.33 1.67
CA ARG A 63 -13.98 11.00 2.77
C ARG A 63 -13.71 12.50 2.86
N ASP A 64 -12.56 12.99 2.36
CA ASP A 64 -12.27 14.43 2.34
C ASP A 64 -12.78 15.12 1.05
N SER A 65 -13.16 14.38 -0.01
CA SER A 65 -13.69 14.95 -1.26
C SER A 65 -15.21 15.14 -1.31
N GLU A 66 -15.98 14.42 -0.48
CA GLU A 66 -17.45 14.60 -0.41
C GLU A 66 -17.90 15.71 0.55
N TYR A 67 -17.02 16.32 1.35
CA TYR A 67 -17.36 17.46 2.21
C TYR A 67 -17.14 18.82 1.51
N ASN A 68 -17.39 18.91 0.21
CA ASN A 68 -17.37 20.19 -0.50
C ASN A 68 -18.22 20.20 -1.78
N LYS A 69 -19.42 19.62 -1.70
CA LYS A 69 -20.53 19.96 -2.59
C LYS A 69 -21.80 20.06 -1.75
N ASP A 70 -22.16 21.33 -1.53
CA ASP A 70 -23.44 21.87 -1.08
C ASP A 70 -23.95 21.52 0.34
#